data_AF-A0A7X7QHH3-F1
#
_entry.id   AF-A0A7X7QHH3-F1
#
_cell.length_a   1.000
_cell.length_b   1.000
_cell.length_c   1.000
_cell.angle_alpha   90.00
_cell.angle_beta   90.00
_cell.angle_gamma   90.00
#
_symmetry.space_group_name_H-M   'P 1'
#
loop_
_entity.id
_entity.type
_entity.pdbx_description
1 polymer ?
#
loop_
_entity_poly.entity_id
_entity_poly.type
_entity_poly.pdbx_seq_one_letter_code
_entity_poly.pdbx_strand_id
1 'polypeptide(L)'
;HWYIGDSSSIALAVQAVGVRTPDAAEKARLTGSVRSYAKLVIDNYVRPTGGVTDGLWPEFDGEWWCSTGIFGSLCFILHEETGEDKYLELGKGAVGWLNRQRFENSKHIDFKEAAPSVLMYVFESYSAGMKQLKANPTLWEESLVEIRRALEWMDANQRGRGAEGVWDYDHQWGSKLGGLPFHQYVWSRWLPDGERLAAEADKELAYIGKLLADDPATKHYQLAAFAIMSYAERIVPGKLYCTHAGSIGQKPD
;
A
#
# COMPACT_ATOMS: atom_id res chain seq x y z
N HIS A 1 -12.38 18.77 -4.61
CA HIS A 1 -12.45 17.41 -5.17
C HIS A 1 -12.44 16.40 -4.04
N TRP A 2 -13.02 15.22 -4.25
CA TRP A 2 -13.04 14.14 -3.26
C TRP A 2 -12.61 12.85 -3.96
N TYR A 3 -11.46 12.32 -3.56
CA TYR A 3 -10.81 11.19 -4.21
C TYR A 3 -10.89 9.96 -3.32
N ILE A 4 -11.18 8.81 -3.92
CA ILE A 4 -11.31 7.56 -3.16
C ILE A 4 -9.95 7.08 -2.68
N GLY A 5 -8.89 7.21 -3.49
CA GLY A 5 -7.54 6.85 -3.06
C GLY A 5 -7.10 7.61 -1.81
N ASP A 6 -7.23 8.94 -1.83
CA ASP A 6 -6.87 9.82 -0.71
C ASP A 6 -7.70 9.51 0.53
N SER A 7 -9.03 9.41 0.36
CA SER A 7 -9.95 9.15 1.46
C SER A 7 -9.75 7.75 2.07
N SER A 8 -9.37 6.75 1.25
CA SER A 8 -9.05 5.41 1.71
C SER A 8 -7.76 5.41 2.53
N SER A 9 -6.76 6.22 2.16
CA SER A 9 -5.53 6.40 2.93
C SER A 9 -5.82 6.96 4.33
N ILE A 10 -6.72 7.96 4.41
CA ILE A 10 -7.18 8.50 5.70
C ILE A 10 -7.96 7.43 6.48
N ALA A 11 -8.84 6.68 5.82
CA ALA A 11 -9.62 5.62 6.46
C ALA A 11 -8.72 4.50 7.04
N LEU A 12 -7.64 4.13 6.35
CA LEU A 12 -6.62 3.21 6.86
C LEU A 12 -5.97 3.74 8.14
N ALA A 13 -5.60 5.03 8.17
CA ALA A 13 -5.02 5.65 9.36
C ALA A 13 -6.02 5.70 10.53
N VAL A 14 -7.28 6.08 10.27
CA VAL A 14 -8.36 6.08 11.28
C VAL A 14 -8.60 4.67 11.81
N GLN A 15 -8.61 3.66 10.95
CA GLN A 15 -8.77 2.26 11.36
C GLN A 15 -7.58 1.80 12.22
N ALA A 16 -6.36 2.15 11.81
CA ALA A 16 -5.14 1.83 12.57
C ALA A 16 -5.17 2.47 13.97
N VAL A 17 -5.63 3.71 14.10
CA VAL A 17 -5.85 4.33 15.42
C VAL A 17 -6.95 3.60 16.18
N GLY A 18 -8.11 3.37 15.55
CA GLY A 18 -9.26 2.73 16.18
C GLY A 18 -8.96 1.38 16.82
N VAL A 19 -8.24 0.49 16.13
CA VAL A 19 -7.88 -0.83 16.66
C VAL A 19 -6.89 -0.78 17.83
N ARG A 20 -6.15 0.33 17.99
CA ARG A 20 -5.18 0.56 19.06
C ARG A 20 -5.75 1.41 20.20
N THR A 21 -6.95 1.96 20.05
CA THR A 21 -7.62 2.73 21.09
C THR A 21 -8.14 1.79 22.19
N PRO A 22 -7.74 1.97 23.46
CA PRO A 22 -8.17 1.11 24.56
C PRO A 22 -9.62 1.37 24.99
N ASP A 23 -10.12 2.59 24.79
CA ASP A 23 -11.51 2.95 25.05
C ASP A 23 -12.42 2.26 24.00
N ALA A 24 -13.31 1.38 24.49
CA ALA A 24 -14.17 0.59 23.62
C ALA A 24 -15.20 1.44 22.85
N ALA A 25 -15.70 2.53 23.44
CA ALA A 25 -16.67 3.41 22.79
C ALA A 25 -15.99 4.22 21.67
N GLU A 26 -14.79 4.72 21.93
CA GLU A 26 -14.00 5.45 20.94
C GLU A 26 -13.51 4.52 19.81
N LYS A 27 -13.05 3.31 20.14
CA LYS A 27 -12.74 2.27 19.14
C LYS A 27 -13.96 2.00 18.24
N ALA A 28 -15.14 1.82 18.83
CA ALA A 28 -16.37 1.57 18.08
C ALA A 28 -16.76 2.76 17.19
N ARG A 29 -16.61 4.00 17.68
CA ARG A 29 -16.86 5.22 16.92
C ARG A 29 -15.94 5.34 15.70
N LEU A 30 -14.63 5.16 15.91
CA LEU A 30 -13.63 5.25 14.83
C LEU A 30 -13.85 4.14 13.79
N THR A 31 -13.97 2.88 14.22
CA THR A 31 -14.23 1.74 13.32
C THR A 31 -15.56 1.91 12.58
N GLY A 32 -16.61 2.38 13.27
CA GLY A 32 -17.92 2.67 12.67
C GLY A 32 -17.86 3.75 11.59
N SER A 33 -17.01 4.77 11.77
CA SER A 33 -16.79 5.80 10.75
C SER A 33 -16.13 5.24 9.49
N VAL A 34 -15.13 4.36 9.64
CA VAL A 34 -14.45 3.69 8.53
C VAL A 34 -15.42 2.77 7.79
N ARG A 35 -16.25 2.01 8.51
CA ARG A 35 -17.29 1.16 7.91
C ARG A 35 -18.33 1.96 7.13
N SER A 36 -18.72 3.12 7.64
CA SER A 36 -19.64 4.03 6.94
C SER A 36 -19.04 4.57 5.64
N TYR A 37 -17.76 4.98 5.67
CA TYR A 37 -17.01 5.33 4.47
C TYR A 37 -16.93 4.17 3.47
N ALA A 38 -16.54 2.98 3.93
CA ALA A 38 -16.42 1.81 3.08
C ALA A 38 -17.76 1.45 2.41
N LYS A 39 -18.88 1.53 3.15
CA LYS A 39 -20.22 1.35 2.60
C LYS A 39 -20.51 2.35 1.47
N LEU A 40 -20.21 3.63 1.67
CA LEU A 40 -20.40 4.65 0.64
C LEU A 40 -19.58 4.34 -0.62
N VAL A 41 -18.34 3.88 -0.48
CA VAL A 41 -17.50 3.48 -1.62
C VAL A 41 -18.07 2.25 -2.34
N ILE A 42 -18.44 1.22 -1.59
CA ILE A 42 -19.00 -0.03 -2.12
C ILE A 42 -20.27 0.24 -2.93
N ASP A 43 -21.19 1.03 -2.38
CA ASP A 43 -22.50 1.24 -2.99
C ASP A 43 -22.43 2.07 -4.29
N ASN A 44 -21.39 2.90 -4.47
CA ASN A 44 -21.38 3.93 -5.52
C ASN A 44 -20.19 3.83 -6.50
N TYR A 45 -19.06 3.25 -6.09
CA TYR A 45 -17.79 3.42 -6.81
C TYR A 45 -17.04 2.11 -7.09
N VAL A 46 -17.39 1.01 -6.40
CA VAL A 46 -16.93 -0.32 -6.80
C VAL A 46 -17.68 -0.75 -8.06
N ARG A 47 -16.97 -1.38 -9.00
CA ARG A 47 -17.54 -1.90 -10.25
C ARG A 47 -17.56 -3.43 -10.25
N PRO A 48 -18.44 -4.07 -11.06
CA PRO A 48 -18.52 -5.53 -11.13
C PRO A 48 -17.21 -6.22 -11.53
N THR A 49 -16.34 -5.51 -12.23
CA THR A 49 -14.99 -5.90 -12.63
C THR A 49 -13.99 -5.95 -11.46
N GLY A 50 -14.36 -5.43 -10.27
CA GLY A 50 -13.52 -5.41 -9.07
C GLY A 50 -12.67 -4.15 -8.91
N GLY A 51 -12.59 -3.29 -9.92
CA GLY A 51 -11.95 -2.00 -9.83
C GLY A 51 -12.84 -0.96 -9.17
N VAL A 52 -12.19 0.12 -8.73
CA VAL A 52 -12.80 1.22 -7.98
C VAL A 52 -12.53 2.51 -8.72
N THR A 53 -13.57 3.32 -8.92
CA THR A 53 -13.40 4.64 -9.56
C THR A 53 -12.92 5.68 -8.56
N ASP A 54 -12.38 6.81 -9.01
CA ASP A 54 -11.72 7.78 -8.11
C ASP A 54 -12.63 8.82 -7.45
N GLY A 55 -13.93 8.57 -7.39
CA GLY A 55 -14.86 9.48 -6.71
C GLY A 55 -15.24 10.68 -7.57
N LEU A 56 -15.00 11.90 -7.08
CA LEU A 56 -15.37 13.17 -7.71
C LEU A 56 -14.17 13.80 -8.43
N TRP A 57 -13.68 13.11 -9.45
CA TRP A 57 -12.58 13.52 -10.32
C TRP A 57 -13.12 13.86 -11.73
N PRO A 58 -13.18 15.15 -12.14
CA PRO A 58 -13.80 15.51 -13.41
C PRO A 58 -13.01 15.03 -14.64
N GLU A 59 -11.72 14.73 -14.51
CA GLU A 59 -10.86 14.31 -15.60
C GLU A 59 -11.03 12.82 -15.97
N PHE A 60 -11.51 11.99 -15.03
CA PHE A 60 -11.75 10.57 -15.27
C PHE A 60 -12.72 9.95 -14.24
N ASP A 61 -13.78 9.29 -14.71
CA ASP A 61 -14.83 8.68 -13.90
C ASP A 61 -14.81 7.13 -13.92
N GLY A 62 -13.83 6.53 -14.60
CA GLY A 62 -13.64 5.09 -14.71
C GLY A 62 -12.87 4.48 -13.54
N GLU A 63 -12.69 3.16 -13.60
CA GLU A 63 -11.90 2.41 -12.61
C GLU A 63 -10.43 2.84 -12.67
N TRP A 64 -9.84 3.14 -11.51
CA TRP A 64 -8.50 3.71 -11.43
C TRP A 64 -7.60 2.93 -10.49
N TRP A 65 -6.32 2.81 -10.88
CA TRP A 65 -5.34 1.95 -10.19
C TRP A 65 -5.09 2.39 -8.75
N CYS A 66 -5.07 3.69 -8.47
CA CYS A 66 -4.79 4.23 -7.14
C CYS A 66 -5.94 3.90 -6.18
N SER A 67 -7.17 4.26 -6.56
CA SER A 67 -8.37 3.99 -5.76
C SER A 67 -8.58 2.50 -5.54
N THR A 68 -8.34 1.68 -6.58
CA THR A 68 -8.46 0.22 -6.48
C THR A 68 -7.43 -0.37 -5.51
N GLY A 69 -6.17 0.05 -5.60
CA GLY A 69 -5.10 -0.44 -4.71
C GLY A 69 -5.33 -0.04 -3.25
N ILE A 70 -5.62 1.23 -2.99
CA ILE A 70 -5.74 1.71 -1.61
C ILE A 70 -7.05 1.23 -0.98
N PHE A 71 -8.18 1.31 -1.69
CA PHE A 71 -9.45 0.79 -1.16
C PHE A 71 -9.41 -0.74 -0.98
N GLY A 72 -8.74 -1.47 -1.88
CA GLY A 72 -8.51 -2.91 -1.75
C GLY A 72 -7.78 -3.27 -0.45
N SER A 73 -6.76 -2.50 -0.08
CA SER A 73 -6.07 -2.68 1.20
C SER A 73 -7.00 -2.44 2.40
N LEU A 74 -7.82 -1.38 2.36
CA LEU A 74 -8.80 -1.10 3.42
C LEU A 74 -9.79 -2.26 3.60
N CYS A 75 -10.23 -2.87 2.51
CA CYS A 75 -11.09 -4.05 2.54
C CYS A 75 -10.43 -5.23 3.26
N PHE A 76 -9.15 -5.53 3.01
CA PHE A 76 -8.44 -6.58 3.75
C PHE A 76 -8.36 -6.27 5.25
N ILE A 77 -8.06 -5.02 5.62
CA ILE A 77 -7.98 -4.60 7.03
C ILE A 77 -9.34 -4.69 7.71
N LEU A 78 -10.42 -4.27 7.03
CA LEU A 78 -11.77 -4.40 7.57
C LEU A 78 -12.18 -5.86 7.73
N HIS A 79 -11.80 -6.74 6.81
CA HIS A 79 -12.02 -8.17 6.97
C HIS A 79 -11.31 -8.73 8.20
N GLU A 80 -10.02 -8.43 8.40
CA GLU A 80 -9.27 -8.91 9.57
C GLU A 80 -9.83 -8.35 10.90
N GLU A 81 -10.38 -7.14 10.91
CA GLU A 81 -11.02 -6.58 12.12
C GLU A 81 -12.42 -7.16 12.38
N THR A 82 -13.23 -7.37 11.34
CA THR A 82 -14.67 -7.63 11.51
C THR A 82 -15.07 -9.08 11.22
N GLY A 83 -14.23 -9.84 10.54
CA GLY A 83 -14.52 -11.19 10.05
C GLY A 83 -15.56 -11.24 8.93
N GLU A 84 -15.97 -10.11 8.34
CA GLU A 84 -17.00 -10.10 7.30
C GLU A 84 -16.42 -10.43 5.92
N ASP A 85 -16.90 -11.52 5.31
CA ASP A 85 -16.41 -12.02 4.01
C ASP A 85 -16.61 -11.04 2.85
N LYS A 86 -17.62 -10.18 2.91
CA LYS A 86 -17.84 -9.17 1.86
C LYS A 86 -16.59 -8.31 1.62
N TYR A 87 -15.86 -7.98 2.68
CA TYR A 87 -14.64 -7.17 2.57
C TYR A 87 -13.49 -8.01 2.01
N LEU A 88 -13.40 -9.29 2.38
CA LEU A 88 -12.43 -10.21 1.79
C LEU A 88 -12.61 -10.35 0.28
N GLU A 89 -13.85 -10.54 -0.16
CA GLU A 89 -14.17 -10.68 -1.59
C GLU A 89 -13.90 -9.40 -2.38
N LEU A 90 -14.17 -8.23 -1.79
CA LEU A 90 -13.82 -6.94 -2.38
C LEU A 90 -12.29 -6.75 -2.47
N GLY A 91 -11.53 -7.11 -1.43
CA GLY A 91 -10.07 -7.03 -1.44
C GLY A 91 -9.44 -7.94 -2.50
N LYS A 92 -9.92 -9.19 -2.61
CA LYS A 92 -9.51 -10.12 -3.67
C LYS A 92 -9.90 -9.61 -5.06
N GLY A 93 -11.10 -9.05 -5.20
CA GLY A 93 -11.59 -8.46 -6.45
C GLY A 93 -10.71 -7.31 -6.93
N ALA A 94 -10.28 -6.44 -6.02
CA ALA A 94 -9.36 -5.34 -6.31
C ALA A 94 -8.00 -5.86 -6.82
N VAL A 95 -7.39 -6.83 -6.13
CA VAL A 95 -6.11 -7.43 -6.56
C VAL A 95 -6.27 -8.14 -7.91
N GLY A 96 -7.36 -8.88 -8.11
CA GLY A 96 -7.65 -9.53 -9.39
C GLY A 96 -7.81 -8.52 -10.54
N TRP A 97 -8.42 -7.36 -10.28
CA TRP A 97 -8.48 -6.28 -11.25
C TRP A 97 -7.09 -5.71 -11.56
N LEU A 98 -6.27 -5.44 -10.53
CA LEU A 98 -4.91 -4.91 -10.69
C LEU A 98 -4.01 -5.88 -11.47
N ASN A 99 -4.09 -7.19 -11.19
CA ASN A 99 -3.38 -8.22 -11.95
C ASN A 99 -3.72 -8.19 -13.45
N ARG A 100 -5.00 -7.99 -13.80
CA ARG A 100 -5.43 -7.92 -15.21
C ARG A 100 -4.98 -6.64 -15.91
N GLN A 101 -4.97 -5.51 -15.20
CA GLN A 101 -4.52 -4.25 -15.79
C GLN A 101 -3.01 -4.23 -16.00
N ARG A 102 -2.25 -4.79 -15.04
CA ARG A 102 -0.79 -4.62 -14.88
C ARG A 102 -0.41 -3.17 -14.61
N PHE A 103 0.44 -2.94 -13.63
CA PHE A 103 0.79 -1.58 -13.21
C PHE A 103 1.52 -0.77 -14.31
N GLU A 104 2.22 -1.45 -15.22
CA GLU A 104 2.93 -0.82 -16.35
C GLU A 104 1.97 -0.18 -17.37
N ASN A 105 0.72 -0.65 -17.41
CA ASN A 105 -0.31 -0.14 -18.32
C ASN A 105 -1.19 0.93 -17.69
N SER A 106 -0.83 1.47 -16.53
CA SER A 106 -1.54 2.56 -15.87
C SER A 106 -1.81 3.72 -16.84
N LYS A 107 -3.03 4.28 -16.77
CA LYS A 107 -3.50 5.39 -17.61
C LYS A 107 -4.01 6.56 -16.76
N HIS A 108 -4.28 7.69 -17.43
CA HIS A 108 -4.66 9.01 -16.89
C HIS A 108 -3.54 9.70 -16.12
N ILE A 109 -2.99 9.02 -15.13
CA ILE A 109 -1.63 9.23 -14.67
C ILE A 109 -0.90 7.93 -15.00
N ASP A 110 -0.04 7.99 -16.01
CA ASP A 110 0.60 6.80 -16.57
C ASP A 110 1.87 6.39 -15.83
N PHE A 111 2.34 5.18 -16.11
CA PHE A 111 3.53 4.65 -15.47
C PHE A 111 4.80 5.45 -15.82
N LYS A 112 4.90 5.98 -17.04
CA LYS A 112 6.06 6.76 -17.46
C LYS A 112 6.14 8.09 -16.71
N GLU A 113 5.01 8.69 -16.39
CA GLU A 113 4.90 9.92 -15.62
C GLU A 113 5.17 9.71 -14.13
N ALA A 114 4.60 8.65 -13.53
CA ALA A 114 4.52 8.52 -12.08
C ALA A 114 4.85 7.13 -11.52
N ALA A 115 5.75 6.37 -12.16
CA ALA A 115 6.06 4.98 -11.79
C ALA A 115 6.24 4.72 -10.28
N PRO A 116 7.02 5.52 -9.50
CA PRO A 116 7.16 5.26 -8.06
C PRO A 116 5.81 5.35 -7.32
N SER A 117 4.95 6.30 -7.69
CA SER A 117 3.61 6.44 -7.12
C SER A 117 2.70 5.29 -7.52
N VAL A 118 2.73 4.88 -8.80
CA VAL A 118 1.94 3.74 -9.27
C VAL A 118 2.31 2.48 -8.48
N LEU A 119 3.61 2.20 -8.32
CA LEU A 119 4.07 1.05 -7.54
C LEU A 119 3.62 1.16 -6.08
N MET A 120 3.84 2.30 -5.42
CA MET A 120 3.45 2.51 -4.03
C MET A 120 1.96 2.20 -3.80
N TYR A 121 1.08 2.74 -4.63
CA TYR A 121 -0.35 2.64 -4.36
C TYR A 121 -1.01 1.36 -4.90
N VAL A 122 -0.54 0.81 -6.03
CA VAL A 122 -1.04 -0.47 -6.54
C VAL A 122 -0.75 -1.59 -5.54
N PHE A 123 0.48 -1.63 -5.05
CA PHE A 123 0.96 -2.73 -4.21
C PHE A 123 0.57 -2.64 -2.73
N GLU A 124 -0.11 -1.56 -2.32
CA GLU A 124 -0.73 -1.43 -0.99
C GLU A 124 -1.73 -2.58 -0.74
N SER A 125 -2.62 -2.88 -1.70
CA SER A 125 -3.57 -4.00 -1.60
C SER A 125 -2.90 -5.37 -1.51
N TYR A 126 -1.80 -5.57 -2.25
CA TYR A 126 -1.04 -6.81 -2.24
C TYR A 126 -0.41 -7.02 -0.87
N SER A 127 0.23 -5.97 -0.36
CA SER A 127 0.93 -5.98 0.92
C SER A 127 -0.03 -6.18 2.10
N ALA A 128 -1.18 -5.52 2.11
CA ALA A 128 -2.21 -5.72 3.11
C ALA A 128 -2.85 -7.12 3.03
N GLY A 129 -2.97 -7.67 1.82
CA GLY A 129 -3.66 -8.92 1.54
C GLY A 129 -2.81 -10.19 1.60
N MET A 130 -1.50 -10.14 1.85
CA MET A 130 -0.57 -11.28 1.64
C MET A 130 -1.04 -12.63 2.21
N LYS A 131 -1.59 -12.63 3.43
CA LYS A 131 -2.18 -13.83 4.07
C LYS A 131 -3.29 -14.43 3.23
N GLN A 132 -4.19 -13.58 2.74
CA GLN A 132 -5.37 -13.96 1.98
C GLN A 132 -5.04 -14.31 0.53
N LEU A 133 -4.04 -13.63 -0.06
CA LEU A 133 -3.50 -13.98 -1.36
C LEU A 133 -2.90 -15.37 -1.33
N LYS A 134 -2.02 -15.66 -0.35
CA LYS A 134 -1.38 -16.98 -0.20
C LYS A 134 -2.39 -18.12 0.02
N ALA A 135 -3.53 -17.84 0.65
CA ALA A 135 -4.61 -18.81 0.81
C ALA A 135 -5.39 -19.11 -0.48
N ASN A 136 -5.19 -18.33 -1.55
CA ASN A 136 -5.80 -18.52 -2.87
C ASN A 136 -4.70 -18.78 -3.92
N PRO A 137 -4.42 -20.04 -4.31
CA PRO A 137 -3.30 -20.37 -5.19
C PRO A 137 -3.29 -19.62 -6.53
N THR A 138 -4.46 -19.43 -7.16
CA THR A 138 -4.54 -18.71 -8.44
C THR A 138 -4.16 -17.25 -8.27
N LEU A 139 -4.79 -16.57 -7.31
CA LEU A 139 -4.53 -15.16 -7.08
C LEU A 139 -3.10 -14.92 -6.57
N TRP A 140 -2.56 -15.85 -5.78
CA TRP A 140 -1.17 -15.86 -5.33
C TRP A 140 -0.19 -15.87 -6.49
N GLU A 141 -0.31 -16.83 -7.41
CA GLU A 141 0.62 -16.95 -8.55
C GLU A 141 0.54 -15.72 -9.46
N GLU A 142 -0.67 -15.22 -9.75
CA GLU A 142 -0.83 -13.99 -10.53
C GLU A 142 -0.20 -12.78 -9.82
N SER A 143 -0.42 -12.64 -8.51
CA SER A 143 0.18 -11.56 -7.73
C SER A 143 1.70 -11.65 -7.66
N LEU A 144 2.27 -12.86 -7.60
CA LEU A 144 3.72 -13.07 -7.63
C LEU A 144 4.36 -12.62 -8.94
N VAL A 145 3.65 -12.70 -10.07
CA VAL A 145 4.15 -12.17 -11.35
C VAL A 145 4.31 -10.65 -11.26
N GLU A 146 3.30 -9.94 -10.76
CA GLU A 146 3.34 -8.49 -10.63
C GLU A 146 4.35 -8.03 -9.57
N ILE A 147 4.44 -8.71 -8.43
CA ILE A 147 5.44 -8.41 -7.40
C ILE A 147 6.86 -8.56 -7.96
N ARG A 148 7.16 -9.62 -8.73
CA ARG A 148 8.49 -9.79 -9.34
C ARG A 148 8.82 -8.66 -10.32
N ARG A 149 7.87 -8.27 -11.17
CA ARG A 149 8.04 -7.13 -12.09
C ARG A 149 8.31 -5.83 -11.33
N ALA A 150 7.62 -5.59 -10.23
CA ALA A 150 7.86 -4.43 -9.38
C ALA A 150 9.27 -4.46 -8.76
N LEU A 151 9.71 -5.62 -8.28
CA LEU A 151 11.07 -5.79 -7.72
C LEU A 151 12.17 -5.58 -8.76
N GLU A 152 11.96 -6.06 -9.99
CA GLU A 152 12.85 -5.80 -11.13
C GLU A 152 12.91 -4.32 -11.47
N TRP A 153 11.75 -3.64 -11.49
CA TRP A 153 11.71 -2.19 -11.69
C TRP A 153 12.45 -1.45 -10.58
N MET A 154 12.24 -1.83 -9.32
CA MET A 154 12.92 -1.23 -8.17
C MET A 154 14.44 -1.41 -8.25
N ASP A 155 14.91 -2.60 -8.66
CA ASP A 155 16.35 -2.86 -8.87
C ASP A 155 16.96 -1.91 -9.90
N ALA A 156 16.24 -1.68 -11.00
CA ALA A 156 16.70 -0.82 -12.08
C ALA A 156 16.60 0.70 -11.79
N ASN A 157 15.91 1.12 -10.72
CA ASN A 157 15.57 2.55 -10.51
C ASN A 157 15.95 3.11 -9.13
N GLN A 158 16.23 2.28 -8.13
CA GLN A 158 16.56 2.71 -6.78
C GLN A 158 18.05 3.05 -6.63
N ARG A 159 18.35 4.29 -6.27
CA ARG A 159 19.73 4.80 -6.22
C ARG A 159 20.57 4.18 -5.11
N GLY A 160 19.97 3.83 -3.97
CA GLY A 160 20.67 3.13 -2.90
C GLY A 160 21.12 1.72 -3.29
N ARG A 161 20.60 1.18 -4.39
CA ARG A 161 20.98 -0.10 -4.98
C ARG A 161 21.96 0.04 -6.15
N GLY A 162 22.43 1.26 -6.43
CA GLY A 162 23.42 1.55 -7.47
C GLY A 162 22.82 1.91 -8.83
N ALA A 163 21.49 2.06 -8.95
CA ALA A 163 20.87 2.51 -10.18
C ALA A 163 21.14 3.99 -10.47
N GLU A 164 21.36 4.35 -11.74
CA GLU A 164 21.37 5.73 -12.22
C GLU A 164 19.93 6.26 -12.42
N GLY A 165 19.04 6.00 -11.45
CA GLY A 165 17.61 6.25 -11.58
C GLY A 165 17.28 7.71 -11.94
N VAL A 166 16.38 7.88 -12.91
CA VAL A 166 15.94 9.18 -13.43
C VAL A 166 15.01 9.95 -12.47
N TRP A 167 14.55 9.28 -11.41
CA TRP A 167 13.57 9.83 -10.48
C TRP A 167 14.22 10.76 -9.47
N ASP A 168 13.74 11.99 -9.43
CA ASP A 168 14.07 12.95 -8.39
C ASP A 168 13.24 12.67 -7.14
N TYR A 169 13.92 12.36 -6.03
CA TYR A 169 13.31 12.02 -4.73
C TYR A 169 12.58 13.22 -4.11
N ASP A 170 12.80 14.43 -4.64
CA ASP A 170 12.18 15.68 -4.15
C ASP A 170 10.94 16.05 -4.96
N HIS A 171 10.76 15.40 -6.12
CA HIS A 171 9.60 15.59 -6.96
C HIS A 171 8.39 14.86 -6.39
N GLN A 172 7.18 15.36 -6.69
CA GLN A 172 5.92 14.77 -6.23
C GLN A 172 5.82 13.26 -6.52
N TRP A 173 6.35 12.81 -7.66
CA TRP A 173 6.32 11.38 -8.03
C TRP A 173 7.49 10.60 -7.45
N GLY A 174 8.71 11.12 -7.51
CA GLY A 174 9.89 10.40 -7.04
C GLY A 174 9.96 10.28 -5.51
N SER A 175 9.32 11.17 -4.76
CA SER A 175 9.23 11.06 -3.29
C SER A 175 8.62 9.74 -2.79
N LYS A 176 7.82 9.05 -3.62
CA LYS A 176 7.21 7.75 -3.28
C LYS A 176 8.23 6.61 -3.27
N LEU A 177 9.44 6.81 -3.80
CA LEU A 177 10.57 5.91 -3.60
C LEU A 177 10.86 5.67 -2.11
N GLY A 178 10.55 6.66 -1.25
CA GLY A 178 10.60 6.52 0.20
C GLY A 178 9.77 5.37 0.75
N GLY A 179 8.65 5.05 0.11
CA GLY A 179 7.68 4.04 0.55
C GLY A 179 7.86 2.68 -0.10
N LEU A 180 8.65 2.55 -1.17
CA LEU A 180 8.84 1.25 -1.81
C LEU A 180 9.58 0.21 -0.95
N PRO A 181 10.56 0.58 -0.09
CA PRO A 181 11.14 -0.37 0.85
C PRO A 181 10.12 -0.99 1.80
N PHE A 182 9.05 -0.28 2.16
CA PHE A 182 7.96 -0.83 2.98
C PHE A 182 7.35 -2.10 2.34
N HIS A 183 7.00 -2.06 1.06
CA HIS A 183 6.48 -3.25 0.37
C HIS A 183 7.50 -4.39 0.36
N GLN A 184 8.78 -4.08 0.12
CA GLN A 184 9.86 -5.08 0.13
C GLN A 184 9.97 -5.76 1.50
N TYR A 185 9.91 -5.01 2.62
CA TYR A 185 9.89 -5.59 3.96
C TYR A 185 8.64 -6.44 4.20
N VAL A 186 7.46 -6.02 3.75
CA VAL A 186 6.26 -6.84 3.87
C VAL A 186 6.46 -8.15 3.11
N TRP A 187 6.81 -8.11 1.83
CA TRP A 187 6.97 -9.28 0.98
C TRP A 187 8.10 -10.19 1.43
N SER A 188 9.15 -9.66 2.04
CA SER A 188 10.28 -10.45 2.55
C SER A 188 9.85 -11.55 3.52
N ARG A 189 8.73 -11.37 4.22
CA ARG A 189 8.20 -12.34 5.19
C ARG A 189 7.41 -13.48 4.53
N TRP A 190 7.08 -13.34 3.26
CA TRP A 190 6.22 -14.27 2.52
C TRP A 190 6.94 -14.97 1.36
N LEU A 191 7.99 -14.34 0.82
CA LEU A 191 8.76 -14.85 -0.31
C LEU A 191 9.98 -15.67 0.14
N PRO A 192 10.40 -16.68 -0.65
CA PRO A 192 11.49 -17.59 -0.28
C PRO A 192 12.86 -16.89 -0.17
N ASP A 193 13.08 -15.79 -0.88
CA ASP A 193 14.31 -14.99 -0.87
C ASP A 193 14.21 -13.76 0.05
N GLY A 194 13.42 -13.89 1.11
CA GLY A 194 13.08 -12.81 2.04
C GLY A 194 14.27 -12.03 2.59
N GLU A 195 15.30 -12.72 3.09
CA GLU A 195 16.48 -12.06 3.67
C GLU A 195 17.19 -11.16 2.66
N ARG A 196 17.33 -11.63 1.41
CA ARG A 196 17.91 -10.84 0.32
C ARG A 196 17.06 -9.61 0.03
N LEU A 197 15.73 -9.78 -0.02
CA LEU A 197 14.81 -8.68 -0.28
C LEU A 197 14.85 -7.61 0.81
N ALA A 198 14.89 -8.01 2.09
CA ALA A 198 15.05 -7.09 3.20
C ALA A 198 16.40 -6.34 3.14
N ALA A 199 17.49 -7.02 2.76
CA ALA A 199 18.80 -6.39 2.60
C ALA A 199 18.84 -5.36 1.45
N GLU A 200 18.12 -5.59 0.35
CA GLU A 200 17.99 -4.58 -0.72
C GLU A 200 17.17 -3.38 -0.27
N ALA A 201 16.11 -3.60 0.51
CA ALA A 201 15.32 -2.54 1.14
C ALA A 201 16.16 -1.71 2.13
N ASP A 202 17.06 -2.35 2.89
CA ASP A 202 18.00 -1.68 3.79
C ASP A 202 18.94 -0.73 3.05
N LYS A 203 19.49 -1.15 1.90
CA LYS A 203 20.39 -0.31 1.08
C LYS A 203 19.69 0.96 0.60
N GLU A 204 18.47 0.81 0.10
CA GLU A 204 17.68 1.96 -0.36
C GLU A 204 17.31 2.89 0.80
N LEU A 205 16.88 2.33 1.93
CA LEU A 205 16.50 3.12 3.09
C LEU A 205 17.71 3.86 3.70
N ALA A 206 18.91 3.28 3.66
CA ALA A 206 20.14 3.94 4.06
C ALA A 206 20.50 5.12 3.14
N TYR A 207 20.26 5.01 1.82
CA TYR A 207 20.42 6.12 0.89
C TYR A 207 19.41 7.25 1.18
N ILE A 208 18.13 6.91 1.35
CA ILE A 208 17.09 7.87 1.72
C ILE A 208 17.40 8.55 3.06
N GLY A 209 17.91 7.80 4.04
CA GLY A 209 18.31 8.33 5.33
C GLY A 209 19.39 9.41 5.22
N LYS A 210 20.32 9.29 4.26
CA LYS A 210 21.31 10.35 3.98
C LYS A 210 20.64 11.60 3.41
N LEU A 211 19.75 11.45 2.43
CA LEU A 211 19.01 12.59 1.87
C LEU A 211 18.21 13.33 2.94
N LEU A 212 17.51 12.58 3.81
CA LEU A 212 16.72 13.15 4.90
C LEU A 212 17.58 13.77 6.00
N ALA A 213 18.82 13.37 6.19
CA ALA A 213 19.71 13.99 7.17
C ALA A 213 20.12 15.41 6.75
N ASP A 214 20.14 15.70 5.45
CA ASP A 214 20.58 16.97 4.90
C ASP A 214 19.49 18.07 5.04
N ASP A 215 18.21 17.76 4.74
CA ASP A 215 17.10 18.72 4.88
C ASP A 215 15.71 18.04 4.92
N PRO A 216 15.31 17.41 6.04
CA PRO A 216 14.10 16.59 6.09
C PRO A 216 12.80 17.42 6.04
N ALA A 217 12.85 18.67 6.49
CA ALA A 217 11.65 19.45 6.82
C ALA A 217 11.22 20.44 5.72
N THR A 218 12.15 20.89 4.86
CA THR A 218 11.81 21.89 3.83
C THR A 218 11.85 21.30 2.43
N LYS A 219 12.90 20.55 2.09
CA LYS A 219 13.09 19.97 0.76
C LYS A 219 12.45 18.58 0.61
N HIS A 220 12.56 17.76 1.65
CA HIS A 220 12.25 16.33 1.57
C HIS A 220 10.96 15.92 2.30
N TYR A 221 10.02 16.85 2.57
CA TYR A 221 8.87 16.55 3.44
C TYR A 221 7.98 15.39 2.92
N GLN A 222 7.73 15.29 1.61
CA GLN A 222 6.98 14.15 1.05
C GLN A 222 7.79 12.85 1.15
N LEU A 223 9.08 12.91 0.79
CA LEU A 223 9.96 11.75 0.90
C LEU A 223 10.00 11.23 2.34
N ALA A 224 10.10 12.12 3.32
CA ALA A 224 10.07 11.78 4.75
C ALA A 224 8.75 11.09 5.14
N ALA A 225 7.61 11.60 4.64
CA ALA A 225 6.30 11.02 4.91
C ALA A 225 6.14 9.59 4.36
N PHE A 226 6.73 9.26 3.21
CA PHE A 226 6.73 7.88 2.71
C PHE A 226 7.82 7.02 3.37
N ALA A 227 9.00 7.58 3.62
CA ALA A 227 10.10 6.89 4.27
C ALA A 227 9.76 6.43 5.70
N ILE A 228 8.93 7.19 6.43
CA ILE A 228 8.53 6.80 7.79
C ILE A 228 7.76 5.47 7.80
N MET A 229 6.99 5.15 6.75
CA MET A 229 6.31 3.87 6.61
C MET A 229 7.32 2.73 6.47
N SER A 230 8.34 2.93 5.62
CA SER A 230 9.45 2.00 5.45
C SER A 230 10.25 1.79 6.72
N TYR A 231 10.58 2.86 7.44
CA TYR A 231 11.25 2.78 8.75
C TYR A 231 10.38 2.05 9.79
N ALA A 232 9.08 2.35 9.84
CA ALA A 232 8.17 1.72 10.78
C ALA A 232 8.08 0.21 10.57
N GLU A 233 7.94 -0.25 9.32
CA GLU A 233 7.90 -1.69 9.00
C GLU A 233 9.24 -2.37 9.26
N ARG A 234 10.37 -1.69 8.99
CA ARG A 234 11.70 -2.22 9.31
C ARG A 234 11.90 -2.43 10.81
N ILE A 235 11.51 -1.46 11.63
CA ILE A 235 11.73 -1.48 13.09
C ILE A 235 10.73 -2.40 13.80
N VAL A 236 9.47 -2.40 13.34
CA VAL A 236 8.41 -3.21 13.94
C VAL A 236 7.63 -3.99 12.86
N PRO A 237 8.23 -5.04 12.28
CA PRO A 237 7.65 -5.77 11.15
C PRO A 237 6.23 -6.27 11.39
N GLY A 238 5.35 -6.06 10.41
CA GLY A 238 3.98 -6.54 10.42
C GLY A 238 3.00 -5.76 11.28
N LYS A 239 3.41 -4.63 11.86
CA LYS A 239 2.50 -3.84 12.69
C LYS A 239 1.65 -2.86 11.92
N LEU A 240 2.06 -2.40 10.74
CA LEU A 240 1.28 -1.40 10.00
C LEU A 240 -0.14 -1.90 9.68
N TYR A 241 -0.28 -3.16 9.25
CA TYR A 241 -1.57 -3.78 8.94
C TYR A 241 -2.18 -4.60 10.08
N CYS A 242 -1.62 -4.57 11.28
CA CYS A 242 -2.15 -5.34 12.40
C CYS A 242 -3.42 -4.70 12.96
N THR A 243 -4.47 -5.52 13.10
CA THR A 243 -5.78 -5.15 13.68
C THR A 243 -5.91 -5.54 15.17
N HIS A 244 -4.87 -6.13 15.76
CA HIS A 244 -4.89 -6.56 17.16
C HIS A 244 -3.87 -5.79 18.00
N ALA A 245 -4.35 -5.06 19.01
CA ALA A 245 -3.53 -4.22 19.90
C ALA A 245 -2.45 -5.00 20.69
N GLY A 246 -2.56 -6.33 20.81
CA GLY A 246 -1.76 -7.14 21.73
C GLY A 246 -0.34 -7.53 21.29
N SER A 247 0.14 -7.14 20.11
CA SER A 247 1.29 -7.84 19.50
C SER A 247 2.62 -7.07 19.44
N ILE A 248 2.79 -5.90 20.06
CA ILE A 248 4.11 -5.26 20.11
C ILE A 248 5.04 -6.12 20.99
N GLY A 249 5.93 -6.88 20.38
CA GLY A 249 6.95 -7.70 21.07
C GLY A 249 6.67 -9.20 21.19
N GLN A 250 5.56 -9.73 20.65
CA GLN A 250 5.37 -11.17 20.55
C GLN A 250 5.80 -11.66 19.16
N LYS A 251 6.70 -12.66 19.13
CA LYS A 251 7.02 -13.39 17.91
C LYS A 251 5.72 -14.01 17.37
N PRO A 252 5.50 -14.00 16.04
CA PRO A 252 4.43 -14.80 15.47
C PRO A 252 4.70 -16.28 15.81
N ASP A 253 3.66 -17.00 16.19
CA ASP A 253 3.66 -18.46 16.27
C ASP A 253 3.86 -19.10 14.89
#